data_AF-A0A346DZZ2-F1
#
_entry.id   AF-A0A346DZZ2-F1
#
_cell.length_a   1.000
_cell.length_b   1.000
_cell.length_c   1.000
_cell.angle_alpha   90.00
_cell.angle_beta   90.00
_cell.angle_gamma   90.00
#
_symmetry.space_group_name_H-M   'P 1'
#
loop_
_entity.id
_entity.type
_entity.pdbx_description
1 polymer ?
#
loop_
_entity_poly.entity_id
_entity_poly.type
_entity_poly.pdbx_seq_one_letter_code
_entity_poly.pdbx_strand_id
1 'polypeptide(L)'
;MIRKIKLIMKLISRRNFMKLAASGAIAISTTNKINAKSLLSDLNTPRGGSDPGPHNELRDQENPDIINPPLTDKGTLPNLRFSFSDSHIRNESGGWTRQITQRELTVSKTISGVNMRLNTGGIRELHWHKEAEWAYMLYGNAQITAMDTNGKFFIDNIKTDDLWYFPPGIPHSIQGLIPDGCEFILAFDNGNFDEDSTFLLSDWFKHTPTDILSKNFQISKKNFNILPKPEEKYIFQGTKNKIKYNINKKYISKKKFSYKMSVKKAIKFKKGKIKIADTSNFKISKNISAALVELKKGAIRELHWHPNNDEWQYYIIGKAKMGVFASSDTARTFDMKAGDVGYIPFAMGHYIENIGNETLKFLEIFKSSYYADISLKQWLSLTPEQLIQDHLNLNSNFKKSLNKEKTPII
;
A
#
# COMPACT_ATOMS: atom_id res chain seq x y z
N MET A 1 -41.37 -41.33 -43.81
CA MET A 1 -41.12 -40.46 -44.97
C MET A 1 -40.74 -39.08 -44.45
N ILE A 2 -39.44 -38.71 -44.55
CA ILE A 2 -38.86 -37.35 -44.51
C ILE A 2 -38.96 -36.60 -43.15
N ARG A 3 -37.95 -35.94 -42.56
CA ARG A 3 -36.47 -35.93 -42.54
C ARG A 3 -36.12 -34.77 -41.59
N LYS A 4 -35.07 -34.92 -40.76
CA LYS A 4 -34.38 -33.85 -39.98
C LYS A 4 -35.23 -33.24 -38.85
N ILE A 5 -34.82 -33.14 -37.58
CA ILE A 5 -33.52 -32.81 -36.99
C ILE A 5 -33.44 -33.53 -35.63
N LYS A 6 -32.35 -34.27 -35.39
CA LYS A 6 -32.03 -34.91 -34.11
C LYS A 6 -30.56 -34.61 -33.79
N LEU A 7 -30.27 -34.56 -32.49
CA LEU A 7 -28.98 -34.49 -31.80
C LEU A 7 -28.35 -33.09 -31.63
N ILE A 8 -28.20 -32.66 -30.37
CA ILE A 8 -26.92 -32.74 -29.64
C ILE A 8 -27.21 -32.64 -28.12
N MET A 9 -27.03 -33.76 -27.43
CA MET A 9 -26.84 -33.86 -25.98
C MET A 9 -25.51 -34.59 -25.76
N LYS A 10 -24.65 -34.01 -24.93
CA LYS A 10 -23.60 -34.67 -24.13
C LYS A 10 -22.46 -35.35 -24.90
N LEU A 11 -21.24 -34.79 -24.80
CA LEU A 11 -19.94 -35.50 -24.65
C LEU A 11 -18.79 -34.52 -24.98
N ILE A 12 -18.11 -33.96 -23.95
CA ILE A 12 -16.71 -33.57 -24.10
C ILE A 12 -15.97 -34.12 -22.87
N SER A 13 -15.29 -35.25 -23.09
CA SER A 13 -14.38 -35.88 -22.15
C SER A 13 -12.97 -35.28 -22.28
N ARG A 14 -12.15 -35.53 -21.25
CA ARG A 14 -10.78 -35.03 -21.00
C ARG A 14 -9.69 -35.44 -22.03
N ARG A 15 -9.91 -35.33 -23.34
CA ARG A 15 -8.90 -35.75 -24.34
C ARG A 15 -8.45 -34.73 -25.41
N ASN A 16 -8.86 -33.46 -25.34
CA ASN A 16 -8.47 -32.45 -26.35
C ASN A 16 -7.57 -31.30 -25.84
N PHE A 17 -6.69 -31.52 -24.86
CA PHE A 17 -5.74 -30.48 -24.42
C PHE A 17 -4.25 -30.79 -24.70
N MET A 18 -3.94 -31.77 -25.55
CA MET A 18 -2.54 -32.17 -25.81
C MET A 18 -2.27 -32.48 -27.29
N LYS A 19 -2.61 -31.56 -28.20
CA LYS A 19 -2.11 -31.55 -29.60
C LYS A 19 -2.09 -30.14 -30.20
N LEU A 20 -1.30 -29.25 -29.60
CA LEU A 20 -0.88 -27.99 -30.24
C LEU A 20 0.59 -27.69 -29.94
N ALA A 21 1.41 -28.73 -30.01
CA ALA A 21 2.86 -28.67 -30.12
C ALA A 21 3.24 -29.62 -31.26
N ALA A 22 4.17 -29.20 -32.11
CA ALA A 22 4.68 -29.89 -33.30
C ALA A 22 3.85 -29.74 -34.60
N SER A 23 3.90 -28.55 -35.20
CA SER A 23 4.11 -28.39 -36.66
C SER A 23 4.20 -26.91 -37.03
N GLY A 24 5.39 -26.48 -37.49
CA GLY A 24 5.56 -25.12 -38.02
C GLY A 24 6.97 -24.57 -37.99
N ALA A 25 7.96 -25.36 -38.42
CA ALA A 25 9.28 -24.84 -38.78
C ALA A 25 9.39 -24.83 -40.32
N ILE A 26 9.24 -23.66 -40.95
CA ILE A 26 9.90 -23.31 -42.21
C ILE A 26 10.30 -21.83 -42.13
N ALA A 27 11.56 -21.58 -42.47
CA ALA A 27 12.30 -20.35 -42.34
C ALA A 27 11.81 -19.21 -43.24
N ILE A 28 11.80 -17.99 -42.69
CA ILE A 28 12.13 -16.77 -43.44
C ILE A 28 13.24 -16.08 -42.67
N SER A 29 14.44 -16.19 -43.22
CA SER A 29 15.61 -15.41 -42.87
C SER A 29 15.43 -13.97 -43.37
N THR A 30 15.08 -13.06 -42.47
CA THR A 30 15.43 -11.65 -42.63
C THR A 30 16.02 -11.16 -41.32
N THR A 31 17.31 -10.83 -41.41
CA THR A 31 18.13 -10.27 -40.37
C THR A 31 17.53 -9.00 -39.81
N ASN A 32 16.98 -9.05 -38.60
CA ASN A 32 16.89 -7.90 -37.72
C ASN A 32 17.50 -8.31 -36.38
N LYS A 33 18.84 -8.26 -36.33
CA LYS A 33 19.55 -7.98 -35.07
C LYS A 33 19.02 -6.63 -34.59
N ILE A 34 17.95 -6.64 -33.80
CA ILE A 34 17.61 -5.49 -32.99
C ILE A 34 18.75 -5.40 -31.98
N ASN A 35 19.63 -4.44 -32.23
CA ASN A 35 20.74 -4.09 -31.36
C ASN A 35 20.22 -3.91 -29.92
N ALA A 36 20.48 -4.87 -29.05
CA ALA A 36 20.49 -4.67 -27.59
C ALA A 36 21.63 -3.72 -27.14
N LYS A 37 22.21 -2.96 -28.08
CA LYS A 37 23.33 -2.04 -27.90
C LYS A 37 22.92 -0.58 -28.07
N SER A 38 21.63 -0.25 -28.20
CA SER A 38 21.16 1.12 -28.42
C SER A 38 20.12 1.64 -27.41
N LEU A 39 19.93 0.99 -26.26
CA LEU A 39 19.13 1.54 -25.16
C LEU A 39 19.98 2.14 -24.02
N LEU A 40 21.31 2.11 -24.16
CA LEU A 40 22.28 2.73 -23.25
C LEU A 40 23.05 3.90 -23.88
N SER A 41 22.74 4.27 -25.13
CA SER A 41 23.57 5.19 -25.93
C SER A 41 23.06 6.63 -26.06
N ASP A 42 21.94 7.00 -25.43
CA ASP A 42 21.43 8.39 -25.45
C ASP A 42 21.69 9.13 -24.12
N LEU A 43 22.87 8.89 -23.52
CA LEU A 43 23.34 9.61 -22.33
C LEU A 43 24.57 10.45 -22.69
N ASN A 44 24.33 11.60 -23.31
CA ASN A 44 25.33 12.67 -23.45
C ASN A 44 25.58 13.37 -22.10
N THR A 45 26.04 12.64 -21.10
CA THR A 45 26.67 13.20 -19.90
C THR A 45 28.03 12.53 -19.68
N PRO A 46 29.15 13.27 -19.69
CA PRO A 46 30.51 12.71 -19.74
C PRO A 46 31.03 12.20 -18.38
N ARG A 47 30.17 11.68 -17.50
CA ARG A 47 30.54 11.25 -16.14
C ARG A 47 30.15 9.78 -15.94
N GLY A 48 31.09 8.97 -15.45
CA GLY A 48 30.92 7.55 -15.22
C GLY A 48 31.96 6.70 -15.98
N GLY A 49 31.87 5.38 -15.83
CA GLY A 49 32.69 4.39 -16.53
C GLY A 49 31.85 3.16 -16.89
N SER A 50 32.41 2.24 -17.67
CA SER A 50 31.76 0.93 -17.87
C SER A 50 31.63 0.18 -16.55
N ASP A 51 30.57 -0.63 -16.41
CA ASP A 51 30.38 -1.55 -15.27
C ASP A 51 30.63 -3.01 -15.69
N PRO A 52 31.90 -3.47 -15.77
CA PRO A 52 32.24 -4.81 -16.24
C PRO A 52 32.05 -5.90 -15.17
N GLY A 53 31.69 -5.53 -13.94
CA GLY A 53 31.51 -6.48 -12.84
C GLY A 53 30.20 -7.26 -12.94
N PRO A 54 30.02 -8.32 -12.13
CA PRO A 54 28.73 -9.00 -12.00
C PRO A 54 27.68 -8.05 -11.42
N HIS A 55 26.55 -7.89 -12.11
CA HIS A 55 25.43 -7.05 -11.69
C HIS A 55 24.09 -7.75 -11.97
N ASN A 56 22.99 -7.19 -11.46
CA ASN A 56 21.65 -7.72 -11.63
C ASN A 56 20.87 -6.86 -12.63
N GLU A 57 20.98 -7.21 -13.91
CA GLU A 57 20.38 -6.46 -15.02
C GLU A 57 18.88 -6.20 -14.85
N LEU A 58 18.13 -7.15 -14.25
CA LEU A 58 16.69 -6.98 -14.02
C LEU A 58 16.40 -5.89 -12.98
N ARG A 59 17.25 -5.77 -11.95
CA ARG A 59 17.14 -4.70 -10.95
C ARG A 59 17.62 -3.37 -11.51
N ASP A 60 18.63 -3.36 -12.36
CA ASP A 60 19.12 -2.13 -12.98
C ASP A 60 18.06 -1.52 -13.90
N GLN A 61 17.34 -2.37 -14.64
CA GLN A 61 16.18 -1.96 -15.45
C GLN A 61 15.00 -1.42 -14.61
N GLU A 62 14.90 -1.81 -13.34
CA GLU A 62 13.92 -1.26 -12.40
C GLU A 62 14.34 0.08 -11.81
N ASN A 63 15.63 0.42 -11.84
CA ASN A 63 16.19 1.59 -11.17
C ASN A 63 17.04 2.50 -12.08
N PRO A 64 16.54 2.94 -13.25
CA PRO A 64 17.31 3.75 -14.19
C PRO A 64 17.83 5.07 -13.58
N ASP A 65 17.06 5.73 -12.71
CA ASP A 65 17.45 6.99 -12.06
C ASP A 65 18.33 6.77 -10.81
N ILE A 66 18.58 5.53 -10.39
CA ILE A 66 19.64 5.20 -9.41
C ILE A 66 20.95 4.86 -10.13
N ILE A 67 20.87 4.10 -11.22
CA ILE A 67 22.04 3.70 -12.02
C ILE A 67 22.65 4.90 -12.74
N ASN A 68 21.81 5.78 -13.27
CA ASN A 68 22.22 7.02 -13.89
C ASN A 68 21.45 8.20 -13.27
N PRO A 69 21.88 8.66 -12.09
CA PRO A 69 21.12 9.65 -11.33
C PRO A 69 21.13 11.02 -12.02
N PRO A 70 20.10 11.86 -11.77
CA PRO A 70 20.10 13.23 -12.22
C PRO A 70 21.36 13.98 -11.78
N LEU A 71 21.88 14.87 -12.63
CA LEU A 71 23.07 15.67 -12.30
C LEU A 71 22.92 16.55 -11.05
N THR A 72 21.68 16.76 -10.60
CA THR A 72 21.31 17.50 -9.40
C THR A 72 21.35 16.67 -8.12
N ASP A 73 21.44 15.34 -8.21
CA ASP A 73 21.62 14.48 -7.04
C ASP A 73 23.01 14.72 -6.43
N LYS A 74 23.06 14.79 -5.11
CA LYS A 74 24.29 15.09 -4.36
C LYS A 74 24.19 14.64 -2.91
N GLY A 75 25.35 14.30 -2.35
CA GLY A 75 25.49 14.02 -0.92
C GLY A 75 24.99 12.64 -0.52
N THR A 76 24.90 12.44 0.80
CA THR A 76 24.53 11.15 1.39
C THR A 76 23.13 11.24 1.97
N LEU A 77 22.25 10.41 1.43
CA LEU A 77 20.90 10.19 1.94
C LEU A 77 20.77 8.71 2.34
N PRO A 78 20.10 8.36 3.45
CA PRO A 78 19.72 6.96 3.67
C PRO A 78 18.84 6.43 2.53
N ASN A 79 18.75 5.10 2.43
CA ASN A 79 17.80 4.49 1.51
C ASN A 79 16.35 4.85 1.90
N LEU A 80 15.55 5.26 0.92
CA LEU A 80 14.14 5.65 1.10
C LEU A 80 13.15 4.66 0.45
N ARG A 81 13.65 3.55 -0.10
CA ARG A 81 12.83 2.57 -0.82
C ARG A 81 13.06 1.14 -0.33
N PHE A 82 11.99 0.37 -0.20
CA PHE A 82 12.08 -1.08 -0.04
C PHE A 82 10.93 -1.77 -0.76
N SER A 83 11.14 -2.97 -1.31
CA SER A 83 10.08 -3.71 -2.02
C SER A 83 9.51 -4.84 -1.16
N PHE A 84 8.19 -5.00 -1.14
CA PHE A 84 7.57 -6.14 -0.46
C PHE A 84 7.97 -7.49 -1.08
N SER A 85 8.42 -7.48 -2.34
CA SER A 85 8.95 -8.68 -3.01
C SER A 85 10.25 -9.19 -2.39
N ASP A 86 10.95 -8.35 -1.63
CA ASP A 86 12.18 -8.71 -0.91
C ASP A 86 11.92 -9.07 0.57
N SER A 87 10.65 -9.06 1.00
CA SER A 87 10.24 -9.41 2.36
C SER A 87 9.95 -10.90 2.50
N HIS A 88 10.24 -11.47 3.67
CA HIS A 88 9.82 -12.82 4.00
C HIS A 88 8.29 -12.97 3.98
N ILE A 89 7.80 -14.07 3.38
CA ILE A 89 6.38 -14.41 3.33
C ILE A 89 6.08 -15.51 4.35
N ARG A 90 5.25 -15.18 5.33
CA ARG A 90 4.66 -16.15 6.26
C ARG A 90 3.38 -16.71 5.63
N ASN A 91 3.43 -18.00 5.27
CA ASN A 91 2.30 -18.72 4.66
C ASN A 91 1.48 -19.44 5.73
N GLU A 92 0.17 -19.36 5.61
CA GLU A 92 -0.79 -19.87 6.58
C GLU A 92 -1.98 -20.54 5.90
N SER A 93 -2.72 -21.39 6.62
CA SER A 93 -3.79 -22.19 5.99
C SER A 93 -4.92 -21.36 5.34
N GLY A 94 -5.13 -20.13 5.82
CA GLY A 94 -6.14 -19.20 5.31
C GLY A 94 -5.61 -18.06 4.43
N GLY A 95 -4.30 -17.98 4.17
CA GLY A 95 -3.72 -16.80 3.52
C GLY A 95 -2.20 -16.66 3.73
N TRP A 96 -1.70 -15.44 3.56
CA TRP A 96 -0.29 -15.11 3.81
C TRP A 96 -0.12 -13.68 4.30
N THR A 97 1.02 -13.40 4.92
CA THR A 97 1.42 -12.05 5.35
C THR A 97 2.91 -11.83 5.09
N ARG A 98 3.29 -10.56 4.90
CA ARG A 98 4.68 -10.08 4.82
C ARG A 98 4.74 -8.64 5.30
N GLN A 99 5.88 -8.22 5.83
CA GLN A 99 6.02 -6.91 6.48
C GLN A 99 7.28 -6.17 6.02
N ILE A 100 7.17 -4.84 5.96
CA ILE A 100 8.29 -3.90 5.86
C ILE A 100 8.21 -3.00 7.09
N THR A 101 9.21 -3.12 7.95
CA THR A 101 9.33 -2.39 9.20
C THR A 101 10.60 -1.54 9.17
N GLN A 102 10.92 -0.89 10.28
CA GLN A 102 12.20 -0.22 10.47
C GLN A 102 13.40 -1.19 10.29
N ARG A 103 13.21 -2.51 10.44
CA ARG A 103 14.27 -3.51 10.21
C ARG A 103 14.68 -3.57 8.74
N GLU A 104 13.71 -3.48 7.83
CA GLU A 104 13.93 -3.52 6.38
C GLU A 104 14.23 -2.13 5.82
N LEU A 105 13.52 -1.09 6.28
CA LEU A 105 13.67 0.29 5.86
C LEU A 105 13.91 1.19 7.08
N THR A 106 15.17 1.35 7.47
CA THR A 106 15.58 1.97 8.75
C THR A 106 15.14 3.42 8.94
N VAL A 107 14.87 4.14 7.86
CA VAL A 107 14.31 5.50 7.92
C VAL A 107 12.85 5.53 8.38
N SER A 108 12.13 4.42 8.18
CA SER A 108 10.69 4.29 8.45
C SER A 108 10.39 4.10 9.93
N LYS A 109 10.64 5.14 10.73
CA LYS A 109 10.52 5.09 12.20
C LYS A 109 9.08 5.27 12.70
N THR A 110 8.28 6.04 11.97
CA THR A 110 6.92 6.42 12.42
C THR A 110 5.85 5.44 11.98
N ILE A 111 6.06 4.73 10.87
CA ILE A 111 5.08 3.80 10.29
C ILE A 111 5.79 2.52 9.85
N SER A 112 5.15 1.38 10.04
CA SER A 112 5.48 0.11 9.36
C SER A 112 4.34 -0.31 8.45
N GLY A 113 4.63 -1.14 7.45
CA GLY A 113 3.65 -1.67 6.51
C GLY A 113 3.54 -3.19 6.57
N VAL A 114 2.32 -3.72 6.52
CA VAL A 114 2.06 -5.16 6.34
C VAL A 114 1.17 -5.36 5.13
N ASN A 115 1.61 -6.21 4.20
CA ASN A 115 0.80 -6.67 3.08
C ASN A 115 0.29 -8.07 3.39
N MET A 116 -1.04 -8.20 3.43
CA MET A 116 -1.70 -9.42 3.85
C MET A 116 -2.78 -9.85 2.85
N ARG A 117 -2.87 -11.16 2.64
CA ARG A 117 -3.87 -11.83 1.80
C ARG A 117 -4.65 -12.82 2.64
N LEU A 118 -5.97 -12.79 2.54
CA LEU A 118 -6.86 -13.80 3.13
C LEU A 118 -7.70 -14.44 2.03
N ASN A 119 -7.66 -15.77 1.93
CA ASN A 119 -8.47 -16.55 1.00
C ASN A 119 -9.97 -16.40 1.28
N THR A 120 -10.82 -16.87 0.37
CA THR A 120 -12.26 -16.95 0.64
C THR A 120 -12.52 -17.77 1.91
N GLY A 121 -13.06 -17.11 2.93
CA GLY A 121 -13.27 -17.68 4.26
C GLY A 121 -12.03 -17.73 5.15
N GLY A 122 -10.86 -17.31 4.67
CA GLY A 122 -9.65 -17.14 5.48
C GLY A 122 -9.87 -16.05 6.53
N ILE A 123 -9.45 -16.32 7.76
CA ILE A 123 -9.65 -15.45 8.93
C ILE A 123 -8.28 -15.06 9.47
N ARG A 124 -8.03 -13.76 9.58
CA ARG A 124 -7.05 -13.21 10.52
C ARG A 124 -7.69 -13.25 11.91
N GLU A 125 -7.02 -13.91 12.85
CA GLU A 125 -7.54 -14.19 14.19
C GLU A 125 -8.14 -12.97 14.89
N LEU A 126 -9.00 -13.22 15.88
CA LEU A 126 -9.29 -12.20 16.89
C LEU A 126 -8.01 -11.82 17.63
N HIS A 127 -7.64 -10.55 17.54
CA HIS A 127 -6.41 -10.06 18.14
C HIS A 127 -6.50 -8.56 18.47
N TRP A 128 -5.51 -8.05 19.17
CA TRP A 128 -5.25 -6.62 19.34
C TRP A 128 -3.74 -6.35 19.37
N HIS A 129 -3.37 -5.08 19.34
CA HIS A 129 -1.98 -4.62 19.41
C HIS A 129 -1.93 -3.21 20.03
N LYS A 130 -0.72 -2.75 20.37
CA LYS A 130 -0.50 -1.43 21.03
C LYS A 130 -0.67 -0.29 20.03
N GLU A 131 -0.29 -0.54 18.79
CA GLU A 131 -0.28 0.40 17.69
C GLU A 131 -1.71 0.70 17.22
N ALA A 132 -1.91 1.86 16.61
CA ALA A 132 -3.08 2.06 15.77
C ALA A 132 -2.88 1.33 14.44
N GLU A 133 -3.93 0.70 13.92
CA GLU A 133 -3.93 0.10 12.59
C GLU A 133 -4.79 0.94 11.65
N TRP A 134 -4.23 1.36 10.53
CA TRP A 134 -4.97 1.91 9.40
C TRP A 134 -4.80 0.98 8.20
N ALA A 135 -5.82 0.81 7.39
CA ALA A 135 -5.73 -0.09 6.25
C ALA A 135 -6.39 0.46 4.99
N TYR A 136 -5.87 -0.02 3.85
CA TYR A 136 -6.43 0.16 2.53
C TYR A 136 -6.68 -1.18 1.85
N MET A 137 -7.90 -1.41 1.38
CA MET A 137 -8.25 -2.63 0.66
C MET A 137 -7.75 -2.58 -0.79
N LEU A 138 -6.76 -3.42 -1.12
CA LEU A 138 -6.16 -3.49 -2.45
C LEU A 138 -7.00 -4.32 -3.41
N TYR A 139 -7.51 -5.46 -2.95
CA TYR A 139 -8.21 -6.44 -3.76
C TYR A 139 -9.34 -7.11 -2.98
N GLY A 140 -10.43 -7.43 -3.68
CA GLY A 140 -11.48 -8.29 -3.18
C GLY A 140 -12.36 -7.66 -2.10
N ASN A 141 -12.85 -8.50 -1.18
CA ASN A 141 -13.80 -8.12 -0.15
C ASN A 141 -13.45 -8.79 1.18
N ALA A 142 -13.60 -8.05 2.28
CA ALA A 142 -13.44 -8.57 3.63
C ALA A 142 -14.65 -8.23 4.49
N GLN A 143 -14.83 -8.99 5.57
CA GLN A 143 -15.64 -8.59 6.71
C GLN A 143 -14.70 -8.31 7.88
N ILE A 144 -14.86 -7.14 8.48
CA ILE A 144 -14.12 -6.75 9.68
C ILE A 144 -15.04 -6.74 10.89
N THR A 145 -14.48 -7.07 12.05
CA THR A 145 -15.17 -6.90 13.34
C THR A 145 -14.30 -6.08 14.28
N ALA A 146 -14.93 -5.39 15.23
CA ALA A 146 -14.22 -4.71 16.32
C ALA A 146 -15.13 -4.58 17.57
N MET A 147 -14.54 -4.38 18.74
CA MET A 147 -15.28 -4.04 19.95
C MET A 147 -14.73 -2.76 20.59
N ASP A 148 -15.59 -1.77 20.83
CA ASP A 148 -15.17 -0.55 21.51
C ASP A 148 -15.04 -0.73 23.03
N THR A 149 -14.40 0.25 23.67
CA THR A 149 -14.15 0.29 25.12
C THR A 149 -15.41 0.31 25.98
N ASN A 150 -16.59 0.55 25.40
CA ASN A 150 -17.88 0.49 26.10
C ASN A 150 -18.57 -0.88 25.91
N GLY A 151 -17.83 -1.88 25.41
CA GLY A 151 -18.34 -3.22 25.14
C GLY A 151 -19.35 -3.27 23.99
N LYS A 152 -19.28 -2.31 23.05
CA LYS A 152 -20.16 -2.31 21.88
C LYS A 152 -19.45 -2.89 20.66
N PHE A 153 -20.14 -3.77 19.96
CA PHE A 153 -19.63 -4.52 18.82
C PHE A 153 -19.86 -3.79 17.50
N PHE A 154 -18.90 -3.88 16.60
CA PHE A 154 -18.94 -3.37 15.24
C PHE A 154 -18.66 -4.51 14.26
N ILE A 155 -19.40 -4.54 13.17
CA ILE A 155 -19.19 -5.45 12.05
C ILE A 155 -19.54 -4.72 10.75
N ASP A 156 -18.68 -4.83 9.75
CA ASP A 156 -18.92 -4.22 8.45
C ASP A 156 -18.15 -4.96 7.34
N ASN A 157 -18.65 -4.84 6.10
CA ASN A 157 -18.01 -5.42 4.93
C ASN A 157 -17.26 -4.33 4.16
N ILE A 158 -15.99 -4.58 3.85
CA ILE A 158 -15.07 -3.68 3.16
C ILE A 158 -14.77 -4.27 1.78
N LYS A 159 -14.63 -3.42 0.76
CA LYS A 159 -14.25 -3.80 -0.60
C LYS A 159 -13.06 -2.98 -1.08
N THR A 160 -12.48 -3.33 -2.22
CA THR A 160 -11.41 -2.56 -2.88
C THR A 160 -11.65 -1.04 -2.81
N ASP A 161 -10.59 -0.30 -2.48
CA ASP A 161 -10.56 1.15 -2.27
C ASP A 161 -11.31 1.68 -1.03
N ASP A 162 -11.84 0.83 -0.16
CA ASP A 162 -12.31 1.23 1.17
C ASP A 162 -11.19 1.11 2.23
N LEU A 163 -11.41 1.79 3.36
CA LEU A 163 -10.47 1.83 4.48
C LEU A 163 -11.08 1.26 5.77
N TRP A 164 -10.22 0.89 6.70
CA TRP A 164 -10.58 0.82 8.11
C TRP A 164 -9.50 1.44 8.99
N TYR A 165 -9.87 1.70 10.25
CA TYR A 165 -8.97 2.17 11.29
C TYR A 165 -9.37 1.54 12.62
N PHE A 166 -8.43 0.87 13.27
CA PHE A 166 -8.56 0.38 14.64
C PHE A 166 -7.67 1.21 15.56
N PRO A 167 -8.25 1.95 16.53
CA PRO A 167 -7.47 2.62 17.56
C PRO A 167 -6.61 1.63 18.37
N PRO A 168 -5.54 2.12 19.03
CA PRO A 168 -4.72 1.33 19.95
C PRO A 168 -5.53 0.46 20.90
N GLY A 169 -5.18 -0.83 20.99
CA GLY A 169 -5.78 -1.79 21.92
C GLY A 169 -7.22 -2.21 21.63
N ILE A 170 -7.83 -1.76 20.53
CA ILE A 170 -9.18 -2.20 20.14
C ILE A 170 -9.11 -3.59 19.51
N PRO A 171 -9.74 -4.62 20.09
CA PRO A 171 -9.71 -5.96 19.52
C PRO A 171 -10.58 -6.05 18.26
N HIS A 172 -10.09 -6.78 17.27
CA HIS A 172 -10.71 -6.89 15.95
C HIS A 172 -10.36 -8.22 15.27
N SER A 173 -11.02 -8.47 14.13
CA SER A 173 -10.74 -9.62 13.25
C SER A 173 -11.03 -9.26 11.80
N ILE A 174 -10.49 -10.05 10.87
CA ILE A 174 -10.69 -9.85 9.43
C ILE A 174 -11.00 -11.22 8.79
N GLN A 175 -12.02 -11.28 7.94
CA GLN A 175 -12.36 -12.47 7.17
C GLN A 175 -12.41 -12.13 5.68
N GLY A 176 -11.66 -12.86 4.85
CA GLY A 176 -11.79 -12.79 3.38
C GLY A 176 -13.15 -13.33 2.92
N LEU A 177 -13.84 -12.60 2.05
CA LEU A 177 -15.17 -12.96 1.56
C LEU A 177 -15.15 -13.43 0.11
N ILE A 178 -16.24 -14.05 -0.33
CA ILE A 178 -16.46 -14.37 -1.74
C ILE A 178 -16.31 -13.13 -2.66
N PRO A 179 -15.91 -13.32 -3.93
CA PRO A 179 -15.61 -14.61 -4.57
C PRO A 179 -14.22 -15.17 -4.24
N ASP A 180 -13.22 -14.33 -3.97
CA ASP A 180 -11.80 -14.74 -3.93
C ASP A 180 -11.04 -14.32 -2.67
N GLY A 181 -11.72 -13.80 -1.66
CA GLY A 181 -11.09 -13.27 -0.45
C GLY A 181 -10.70 -11.81 -0.62
N CYS A 182 -9.59 -11.42 -0.01
CA CYS A 182 -9.08 -10.06 -0.04
C CYS A 182 -7.57 -9.97 0.09
N GLU A 183 -7.01 -8.88 -0.44
CA GLU A 183 -5.65 -8.43 -0.17
C GLU A 183 -5.67 -6.96 0.23
N PHE A 184 -4.85 -6.59 1.19
CA PHE A 184 -4.83 -5.24 1.75
C PHE A 184 -3.43 -4.87 2.25
N ILE A 185 -3.23 -3.56 2.42
CA ILE A 185 -2.06 -2.99 3.08
C ILE A 185 -2.51 -2.42 4.43
N LEU A 186 -1.79 -2.79 5.48
CA LEU A 186 -1.91 -2.23 6.83
C LEU A 186 -0.75 -1.27 7.06
N ALA A 187 -1.03 -0.16 7.72
CA ALA A 187 -0.07 0.79 8.22
C ALA A 187 -0.23 0.88 9.74
N PHE A 188 0.83 0.57 10.48
CA PHE A 188 0.87 0.68 11.94
C PHE A 188 1.66 1.91 12.33
N ASP A 189 1.20 2.67 13.33
CA ASP A 189 1.80 3.94 13.74
C ASP A 189 3.09 3.81 14.58
N ASN A 190 3.89 2.77 14.30
CA ASN A 190 5.19 2.51 14.91
C ASN A 190 6.08 1.72 13.95
N GLY A 191 7.24 2.27 13.58
CA GLY A 191 8.20 1.60 12.70
C GLY A 191 8.74 0.28 13.25
N ASN A 192 8.72 0.08 14.58
CA ASN A 192 9.19 -1.14 15.23
C ASN A 192 8.09 -2.19 15.45
N PHE A 193 6.91 -2.02 14.84
CA PHE A 193 5.89 -3.06 14.86
C PHE A 193 6.45 -4.39 14.35
N ASP A 194 5.85 -5.48 14.82
CA ASP A 194 6.09 -6.81 14.33
C ASP A 194 4.77 -7.57 14.33
N GLU A 195 4.37 -8.04 13.14
CA GLU A 195 3.11 -8.77 12.93
C GLU A 195 3.05 -10.05 13.77
N ASP A 196 4.21 -10.64 14.09
CA ASP A 196 4.33 -11.81 14.96
C ASP A 196 4.17 -11.49 16.46
N SER A 197 4.15 -10.20 16.83
CA SER A 197 4.03 -9.72 18.22
C SER A 197 2.64 -9.20 18.58
N THR A 198 1.61 -9.53 17.80
CA THR A 198 0.22 -9.21 18.12
C THR A 198 -0.32 -10.07 19.26
N PHE A 199 -1.29 -9.55 20.03
CA PHE A 199 -1.92 -10.31 21.10
C PHE A 199 -3.07 -11.15 20.54
N LEU A 200 -2.82 -12.45 20.33
CA LEU A 200 -3.78 -13.39 19.76
C LEU A 200 -4.72 -13.97 20.83
N LEU A 201 -5.99 -14.15 20.50
CA LEU A 201 -6.98 -14.73 21.42
C LEU A 201 -6.61 -16.15 21.87
N SER A 202 -6.29 -17.02 20.91
CA SER A 202 -5.93 -18.42 21.16
C SER A 202 -4.64 -18.54 21.96
N ASP A 203 -3.67 -17.68 21.68
CA ASP A 203 -2.40 -17.63 22.42
C ASP A 203 -2.61 -17.20 23.87
N TRP A 204 -3.43 -16.17 24.11
CA TRP A 204 -3.74 -15.73 25.46
C TRP A 204 -4.50 -16.82 26.25
N PHE A 205 -5.47 -17.49 25.62
CA PHE A 205 -6.18 -18.62 26.25
C PHE A 205 -5.22 -19.76 26.58
N LYS A 206 -4.27 -20.08 25.69
CA LYS A 206 -3.27 -21.14 25.90
C LYS A 206 -2.35 -20.83 27.08
N HIS A 207 -2.03 -19.56 27.29
CA HIS A 207 -1.13 -19.08 28.34
C HIS A 207 -1.84 -18.57 29.60
N THR A 208 -3.14 -18.84 29.75
CA THR A 208 -3.89 -18.53 30.97
C THR A 208 -4.18 -19.81 31.76
N PRO A 209 -3.91 -19.88 33.07
CA PRO A 209 -4.25 -21.05 33.88
C PRO A 209 -5.72 -21.43 33.75
N THR A 210 -6.00 -22.71 33.56
CA THR A 210 -7.37 -23.20 33.30
C THR A 210 -8.33 -22.94 34.47
N ASP A 211 -7.82 -22.84 35.71
CA ASP A 211 -8.63 -22.46 36.85
C ASP A 211 -9.03 -20.98 36.82
N ILE A 212 -8.16 -20.10 36.32
CA ILE A 212 -8.49 -18.68 36.10
C ILE A 212 -9.51 -18.54 34.98
N LEU A 213 -9.34 -19.24 33.85
CA LEU A 213 -10.34 -19.28 32.78
C LEU A 213 -11.70 -19.78 33.30
N SER A 214 -11.69 -20.88 34.06
CA SER A 214 -12.89 -21.45 34.67
C SER A 214 -13.60 -20.47 35.61
N LYS A 215 -12.86 -19.77 36.48
CA LYS A 215 -13.41 -18.73 37.36
C LYS A 215 -13.96 -17.55 36.56
N ASN A 216 -13.21 -17.06 35.55
CA ASN A 216 -13.60 -15.91 34.73
C ASN A 216 -14.89 -16.17 33.93
N PHE A 217 -14.99 -17.33 33.29
CA PHE A 217 -16.15 -17.70 32.46
C PHE A 217 -17.26 -18.39 33.25
N GLN A 218 -17.05 -18.69 34.53
CA GLN A 218 -18.01 -19.38 35.41
C GLN A 218 -18.48 -20.74 34.85
N ILE A 219 -17.56 -21.48 34.22
CA ILE A 219 -17.81 -22.82 33.66
C ILE A 219 -16.72 -23.81 34.10
N SER A 220 -16.99 -25.11 33.95
CA SER A 220 -16.05 -26.18 34.33
C SER A 220 -14.70 -26.07 33.61
N LYS A 221 -13.60 -26.36 34.34
CA LYS A 221 -12.24 -26.46 33.80
C LYS A 221 -12.14 -27.41 32.59
N LYS A 222 -12.98 -28.46 32.55
CA LYS A 222 -13.00 -29.44 31.45
C LYS A 222 -13.23 -28.80 30.08
N ASN A 223 -13.94 -27.67 30.00
CA ASN A 223 -14.16 -26.95 28.75
C ASN A 223 -12.88 -26.35 28.15
N PHE A 224 -11.82 -26.19 28.94
CA PHE A 224 -10.53 -25.64 28.52
C PHE A 224 -9.45 -26.72 28.31
N ASN A 225 -9.79 -28.01 28.40
CA ASN A 225 -8.84 -29.09 28.17
C ASN A 225 -8.47 -29.24 26.68
N ILE A 226 -9.33 -28.77 25.78
CA ILE A 226 -9.15 -28.87 24.33
C ILE A 226 -9.20 -27.45 23.76
N LEU A 227 -8.09 -26.73 23.89
CA LEU A 227 -7.88 -25.43 23.25
C LEU A 227 -7.07 -25.62 21.96
N PRO A 228 -7.31 -24.78 20.93
CA PRO A 228 -6.51 -24.84 19.70
C PRO A 228 -5.04 -24.50 19.99
N LYS A 229 -4.13 -24.97 19.15
CA LYS A 229 -2.75 -24.50 19.21
C LYS A 229 -2.67 -23.09 18.60
N PRO A 230 -1.92 -22.15 19.21
CA PRO A 230 -1.81 -20.79 18.67
C PRO A 230 -1.26 -20.76 17.23
N GLU A 231 -0.30 -21.64 16.92
CA GLU A 231 0.27 -21.82 15.58
C GLU A 231 -0.77 -22.19 14.50
N GLU A 232 -1.97 -22.66 14.87
CA GLU A 232 -3.04 -23.03 13.94
C GLU A 232 -4.05 -21.89 13.70
N LYS A 233 -3.92 -20.74 14.38
CA LYS A 233 -5.00 -19.73 14.47
C LYS A 233 -4.62 -18.31 14.07
N TYR A 234 -3.35 -17.95 13.92
CA TYR A 234 -2.93 -16.61 13.49
C TYR A 234 -3.64 -16.16 12.18
N ILE A 235 -3.50 -16.93 11.10
CA ILE A 235 -4.35 -16.88 9.90
C ILE A 235 -4.84 -18.31 9.64
N PHE A 236 -6.14 -18.51 9.56
CA PHE A 236 -6.69 -19.86 9.40
C PHE A 236 -7.87 -19.92 8.47
N GLN A 237 -8.07 -21.08 7.85
CA GLN A 237 -9.22 -21.29 6.99
C GLN A 237 -10.49 -21.46 7.84
N GLY A 238 -11.41 -20.50 7.72
CA GLY A 238 -12.76 -20.54 8.28
C GLY A 238 -13.81 -20.96 7.25
N THR A 239 -15.06 -20.68 7.58
CA THR A 239 -16.19 -20.91 6.65
C THR A 239 -16.17 -19.88 5.51
N LYS A 240 -16.57 -20.29 4.30
CA LYS A 240 -16.59 -19.40 3.13
C LYS A 240 -17.68 -18.34 3.17
N ASN A 241 -18.72 -18.57 3.97
CA ASN A 241 -19.81 -17.63 4.12
C ASN A 241 -19.39 -16.51 5.07
N LYS A 242 -19.87 -15.29 4.79
CA LYS A 242 -19.72 -14.17 5.74
C LYS A 242 -20.31 -14.56 7.09
N ILE A 243 -19.66 -14.14 8.17
CA ILE A 243 -20.18 -14.34 9.52
C ILE A 243 -21.48 -13.52 9.64
N LYS A 244 -22.56 -14.22 10.00
CA LYS A 244 -23.83 -13.57 10.35
C LYS A 244 -23.80 -13.29 11.84
N TYR A 245 -24.00 -12.04 12.22
CA TYR A 245 -24.10 -11.64 13.61
C TYR A 245 -25.40 -10.90 13.85
N ASN A 246 -26.33 -11.53 14.57
CA ASN A 246 -27.57 -10.92 15.01
C ASN A 246 -27.47 -10.62 16.50
N ILE A 247 -27.23 -9.34 16.84
CA ILE A 247 -27.15 -8.88 18.22
C ILE A 247 -28.17 -7.79 18.47
N ASN A 248 -28.63 -7.69 19.72
CA ASN A 248 -29.48 -6.59 20.16
C ASN A 248 -28.82 -5.24 19.84
N LYS A 249 -29.59 -4.31 19.25
CA LYS A 249 -29.14 -2.96 18.87
C LYS A 249 -28.42 -2.20 19.98
N LYS A 250 -28.75 -2.47 21.26
CA LYS A 250 -28.09 -1.84 22.42
C LYS A 250 -26.60 -2.17 22.54
N TYR A 251 -26.13 -3.24 21.91
CA TYR A 251 -24.72 -3.64 21.90
C TYR A 251 -24.00 -3.23 20.61
N ILE A 252 -24.65 -2.53 19.68
CA ILE A 252 -24.00 -2.07 18.45
C ILE A 252 -23.22 -0.79 18.73
N SER A 253 -21.97 -0.74 18.29
CA SER A 253 -21.13 0.47 18.44
C SER A 253 -21.65 1.59 17.55
N LYS A 254 -21.65 2.80 18.11
CA LYS A 254 -21.87 4.04 17.33
C LYS A 254 -20.60 4.48 16.60
N LYS A 255 -19.42 4.00 17.02
CA LYS A 255 -18.15 4.28 16.33
C LYS A 255 -18.17 3.54 14.98
N LYS A 256 -17.68 4.21 13.95
CA LYS A 256 -17.53 3.64 12.61
C LYS A 256 -16.05 3.35 12.38
N PHE A 257 -15.68 2.08 12.46
CA PHE A 257 -14.30 1.62 12.24
C PHE A 257 -13.92 1.50 10.77
N SER A 258 -14.89 1.65 9.87
CA SER A 258 -14.71 1.63 8.42
C SER A 258 -14.96 3.01 7.79
N TYR A 259 -14.32 3.25 6.65
CA TYR A 259 -14.56 4.41 5.81
C TYR A 259 -14.67 3.99 4.33
N LYS A 260 -15.83 4.26 3.72
CA LYS A 260 -16.13 3.88 2.33
C LYS A 260 -15.48 4.82 1.33
N MET A 261 -14.15 4.85 1.27
CA MET A 261 -13.41 5.76 0.40
C MET A 261 -13.67 5.50 -1.09
N SER A 262 -14.04 4.26 -1.47
CA SER A 262 -14.38 3.90 -2.84
C SER A 262 -15.47 4.79 -3.46
N VAL A 263 -16.47 5.20 -2.67
CA VAL A 263 -17.60 6.04 -3.11
C VAL A 263 -17.44 7.52 -2.80
N LYS A 264 -16.32 7.95 -2.20
CA LYS A 264 -16.06 9.36 -1.94
C LYS A 264 -15.62 10.07 -3.22
N LYS A 265 -16.08 11.32 -3.38
CA LYS A 265 -15.66 12.18 -4.48
C LYS A 265 -14.16 12.50 -4.32
N ALA A 266 -13.41 12.34 -5.41
CA ALA A 266 -12.02 12.77 -5.46
C ALA A 266 -11.93 14.25 -5.83
N ILE A 267 -10.90 14.92 -5.34
CA ILE A 267 -10.47 16.23 -5.84
C ILE A 267 -9.81 15.97 -7.19
N LYS A 268 -10.38 16.53 -8.27
CA LYS A 268 -9.94 16.26 -9.64
C LYS A 268 -9.06 17.39 -10.16
N PHE A 269 -8.00 17.00 -10.85
CA PHE A 269 -7.10 17.88 -11.57
C PHE A 269 -7.02 17.43 -13.04
N LYS A 270 -6.45 18.26 -13.91
CA LYS A 270 -6.34 17.94 -15.36
C LYS A 270 -5.64 16.60 -15.60
N LYS A 271 -4.56 16.34 -14.84
CA LYS A 271 -3.71 15.17 -15.02
C LYS A 271 -3.78 14.13 -13.89
N GLY A 272 -4.77 14.21 -13.01
CA GLY A 272 -4.91 13.22 -11.94
C GLY A 272 -6.01 13.56 -10.95
N LYS A 273 -6.01 12.86 -9.82
CA LYS A 273 -6.97 13.10 -8.73
C LYS A 273 -6.41 12.65 -7.39
N ILE A 274 -6.96 13.20 -6.32
CA ILE A 274 -6.59 12.88 -4.94
C ILE A 274 -7.85 12.60 -4.11
N LYS A 275 -7.80 11.61 -3.23
CA LYS A 275 -8.76 11.42 -2.13
C LYS A 275 -8.02 11.47 -0.81
N ILE A 276 -8.45 12.33 0.11
CA ILE A 276 -7.85 12.47 1.44
C ILE A 276 -8.77 11.84 2.49
N ALA A 277 -8.20 11.08 3.43
CA ALA A 277 -8.88 10.52 4.59
C ALA A 277 -8.10 10.89 5.85
N ASP A 278 -8.72 11.67 6.73
CA ASP A 278 -8.16 12.12 8.00
C ASP A 278 -9.28 12.40 9.02
N THR A 279 -8.98 12.98 10.18
CA THR A 279 -10.02 13.25 11.19
C THR A 279 -11.10 14.24 10.75
N SER A 280 -10.93 14.99 9.66
CA SER A 280 -11.99 15.86 9.13
C SER A 280 -13.18 15.06 8.59
N ASN A 281 -12.95 13.86 8.04
CA ASN A 281 -13.96 13.04 7.37
C ASN A 281 -14.03 11.58 7.87
N PHE A 282 -12.93 11.03 8.40
CA PHE A 282 -12.81 9.73 9.04
C PHE A 282 -12.44 9.93 10.52
N LYS A 283 -13.43 10.40 11.30
CA LYS A 283 -13.27 10.97 12.65
C LYS A 283 -12.47 10.13 13.67
N ILE A 284 -12.47 8.81 13.53
CA ILE A 284 -11.77 7.94 14.49
C ILE A 284 -10.27 7.79 14.18
N SER A 285 -9.84 8.11 12.95
CA SER A 285 -8.46 7.94 12.45
C SER A 285 -7.55 9.04 13.01
N LYS A 286 -7.29 8.98 14.32
CA LYS A 286 -6.63 10.06 15.06
C LYS A 286 -5.11 10.07 14.91
N ASN A 287 -4.51 8.91 14.67
CA ASN A 287 -3.06 8.79 14.60
C ASN A 287 -2.54 8.66 13.16
N ILE A 288 -3.43 8.37 12.20
CA ILE A 288 -3.07 8.17 10.80
C ILE A 288 -4.00 8.99 9.92
N SER A 289 -3.40 9.75 9.00
CA SER A 289 -4.05 10.42 7.89
C SER A 289 -3.43 9.91 6.59
N ALA A 290 -4.20 9.90 5.50
CA ALA A 290 -3.70 9.41 4.22
C ALA A 290 -4.29 10.16 3.03
N ALA A 291 -3.56 10.14 1.93
CA ALA A 291 -4.04 10.53 0.61
C ALA A 291 -3.84 9.40 -0.39
N LEU A 292 -4.87 9.09 -1.17
CA LEU A 292 -4.76 8.24 -2.36
C LEU A 292 -4.58 9.15 -3.58
N VAL A 293 -3.43 9.03 -4.23
CA VAL A 293 -3.05 9.86 -5.38
C VAL A 293 -3.06 9.02 -6.64
N GLU A 294 -3.65 9.56 -7.70
CA GLU A 294 -3.59 8.98 -9.04
C GLU A 294 -3.04 10.00 -10.04
N LEU A 295 -1.93 9.67 -10.69
CA LEU A 295 -1.24 10.48 -11.70
C LEU A 295 -1.37 9.83 -13.07
N LYS A 296 -1.89 10.56 -14.06
CA LYS A 296 -1.86 10.10 -15.47
C LYS A 296 -0.41 10.03 -15.98
N LYS A 297 -0.20 9.38 -17.12
CA LYS A 297 1.11 9.34 -17.81
C LYS A 297 1.72 10.75 -17.92
N GLY A 298 2.98 10.91 -17.51
CA GLY A 298 3.71 12.18 -17.56
C GLY A 298 3.13 13.29 -16.66
N ALA A 299 2.31 12.91 -15.68
CA ALA A 299 1.84 13.83 -14.66
C ALA A 299 2.76 13.80 -13.44
N ILE A 300 2.80 14.91 -12.70
CA ILE A 300 3.66 15.07 -11.54
C ILE A 300 2.81 15.45 -10.33
N ARG A 301 3.02 14.77 -9.20
CA ARG A 301 2.70 15.30 -7.87
C ARG A 301 3.70 16.42 -7.61
N GLU A 302 3.21 17.65 -7.58
CA GLU A 302 4.04 18.87 -7.65
C GLU A 302 5.13 18.95 -6.58
N LEU A 303 6.11 19.84 -6.75
CA LEU A 303 7.11 20.12 -5.72
C LEU A 303 6.45 20.64 -4.43
N HIS A 304 6.58 19.89 -3.35
CA HIS A 304 5.98 20.21 -2.07
C HIS A 304 6.75 19.58 -0.90
N TRP A 305 6.31 19.86 0.32
CA TRP A 305 6.72 19.16 1.53
C TRP A 305 5.58 19.10 2.53
N HIS A 306 5.72 18.24 3.54
CA HIS A 306 4.77 18.08 4.62
C HIS A 306 5.28 18.76 5.91
N PRO A 307 4.51 19.71 6.49
CA PRO A 307 4.95 20.49 7.65
C PRO A 307 4.59 19.86 9.00
N ASN A 308 4.07 18.63 9.04
CA ASN A 308 3.55 18.00 10.26
C ASN A 308 4.16 16.63 10.60
N ASN A 309 4.56 15.81 9.62
CA ASN A 309 5.16 14.51 9.88
C ASN A 309 5.96 13.98 8.68
N ASP A 310 6.61 12.84 8.86
CA ASP A 310 7.16 12.03 7.77
C ASP A 310 6.03 11.48 6.90
N GLU A 311 6.32 11.27 5.61
CA GLU A 311 5.43 10.60 4.67
C GLU A 311 5.89 9.16 4.44
N TRP A 312 5.02 8.21 4.73
CA TRP A 312 5.19 6.81 4.36
C TRP A 312 4.36 6.52 3.12
N GLN A 313 4.93 5.85 2.13
CA GLN A 313 4.29 5.63 0.84
C GLN A 313 4.10 4.15 0.54
N TYR A 314 3.03 3.83 -0.18
CA TYR A 314 2.87 2.53 -0.81
C TYR A 314 2.40 2.67 -2.26
N TYR A 315 3.16 2.09 -3.18
CA TYR A 315 2.90 2.14 -4.61
C TYR A 315 2.02 0.97 -5.03
N ILE A 316 0.79 1.26 -5.45
CA ILE A 316 -0.23 0.25 -5.76
C ILE A 316 -0.11 -0.23 -7.21
N ILE A 317 -0.01 0.70 -8.16
CA ILE A 317 0.17 0.41 -9.60
C ILE A 317 1.07 1.46 -10.24
N GLY A 318 1.68 1.12 -11.38
CA GLY A 318 2.48 2.04 -12.19
C GLY A 318 3.94 2.13 -11.75
N LYS A 319 4.62 3.11 -12.34
CA LYS A 319 6.04 3.40 -12.12
C LYS A 319 6.20 4.90 -11.85
N ALA A 320 7.08 5.24 -10.92
CA ALA A 320 7.34 6.62 -10.55
C ALA A 320 8.82 6.90 -10.39
N LYS A 321 9.18 8.16 -10.61
CA LYS A 321 10.44 8.73 -10.15
C LYS A 321 10.14 9.68 -8.99
N MET A 322 10.79 9.46 -7.85
CA MET A 322 10.67 10.29 -6.67
C MET A 322 12.00 11.01 -6.41
N GLY A 323 11.99 12.33 -6.47
CA GLY A 323 13.14 13.15 -6.07
C GLY A 323 12.94 13.70 -4.67
N VAL A 324 13.95 13.60 -3.82
CA VAL A 324 13.91 14.08 -2.43
C VAL A 324 15.09 15.02 -2.15
N PHE A 325 14.79 16.21 -1.63
CA PHE A 325 15.72 17.23 -1.18
C PHE A 325 15.78 17.26 0.35
N ALA A 326 16.97 17.09 0.89
CA ALA A 326 17.21 16.83 2.30
C ALA A 326 17.99 17.95 3.01
N SER A 327 17.87 19.19 2.53
CA SER A 327 18.67 20.35 2.97
C SER A 327 20.18 20.18 2.71
N SER A 328 20.98 21.20 3.08
CA SER A 328 22.45 21.11 3.09
C SER A 328 23.05 20.54 1.80
N ASP A 329 22.55 21.00 0.66
CA ASP A 329 23.02 20.60 -0.67
C ASP A 329 22.95 19.07 -0.92
N THR A 330 21.97 18.40 -0.28
CA THR A 330 21.74 16.96 -0.38
C THR A 330 20.42 16.68 -1.09
N ALA A 331 20.47 15.87 -2.13
CA ALA A 331 19.30 15.38 -2.85
C ALA A 331 19.56 13.98 -3.43
N ARG A 332 18.53 13.16 -3.49
CA ARG A 332 18.59 11.84 -4.14
C ARG A 332 17.28 11.49 -4.82
N THR A 333 17.40 10.77 -5.94
CA THR A 333 16.28 10.29 -6.75
C THR A 333 16.13 8.77 -6.60
N PHE A 334 14.90 8.30 -6.57
CA PHE A 334 14.53 6.88 -6.43
C PHE A 334 13.46 6.50 -7.45
N ASP A 335 13.63 5.34 -8.09
CA ASP A 335 12.61 4.71 -8.90
C ASP A 335 11.67 3.87 -8.04
N MET A 336 10.36 4.05 -8.20
CA MET A 336 9.32 3.38 -7.44
C MET A 336 8.40 2.60 -8.38
N LYS A 337 7.92 1.44 -7.96
CA LYS A 337 6.94 0.66 -8.71
C LYS A 337 5.94 -0.05 -7.80
N ALA A 338 4.91 -0.65 -8.41
CA ALA A 338 3.92 -1.45 -7.70
C ALA A 338 4.57 -2.45 -6.72
N GLY A 339 4.15 -2.42 -5.45
CA GLY A 339 4.68 -3.24 -4.37
C GLY A 339 5.83 -2.60 -3.57
N ASP A 340 6.30 -1.41 -3.96
CA ASP A 340 7.32 -0.68 -3.22
C ASP A 340 6.72 0.17 -2.10
N VAL A 341 7.50 0.29 -1.03
CA VAL A 341 7.34 1.25 0.06
C VAL A 341 8.35 2.36 -0.14
N GLY A 342 7.87 3.61 -0.06
CA GLY A 342 8.69 4.83 -0.05
C GLY A 342 8.63 5.51 1.31
N TYR A 343 9.61 6.35 1.61
CA TYR A 343 9.59 7.16 2.82
C TYR A 343 10.22 8.52 2.59
N ILE A 344 9.55 9.61 2.97
CA ILE A 344 10.09 10.96 2.90
C ILE A 344 10.12 11.54 4.31
N PRO A 345 11.32 11.76 4.88
CA PRO A 345 11.44 12.33 6.20
C PRO A 345 10.78 13.71 6.33
N PHE A 346 10.35 14.02 7.54
CA PHE A 346 9.65 15.26 7.87
C PHE A 346 10.30 16.51 7.23
N ALA A 347 9.47 17.31 6.56
CA ALA A 347 9.81 18.57 5.90
C ALA A 347 10.82 18.50 4.74
N MET A 348 11.22 17.31 4.27
CA MET A 348 12.02 17.18 3.05
C MET A 348 11.18 17.52 1.81
N GLY A 349 11.74 18.39 0.97
CA GLY A 349 11.10 18.80 -0.28
C GLY A 349 11.14 17.67 -1.30
N HIS A 350 10.05 17.41 -2.01
CA HIS A 350 10.01 16.29 -2.93
C HIS A 350 8.97 16.46 -4.03
N TYR A 351 9.05 15.58 -5.03
CA TYR A 351 8.06 15.41 -6.09
C TYR A 351 7.96 13.94 -6.48
N ILE A 352 6.84 13.56 -7.12
CA ILE A 352 6.64 12.21 -7.65
C ILE A 352 6.13 12.33 -9.08
N GLU A 353 6.93 11.84 -10.03
CA GLU A 353 6.62 11.87 -11.45
C GLU A 353 6.18 10.48 -11.93
N ASN A 354 5.08 10.41 -12.69
CA ASN A 354 4.73 9.18 -13.39
C ASN A 354 5.55 9.02 -14.67
N ILE A 355 6.57 8.18 -14.59
CA ILE A 355 7.47 7.79 -15.70
C ILE A 355 6.94 6.58 -16.49
N GLY A 356 5.82 6.00 -16.08
CA GLY A 356 5.19 4.86 -16.74
C GLY A 356 4.28 5.24 -17.91
N ASN A 357 3.77 4.21 -18.59
CA ASN A 357 2.79 4.37 -19.67
C ASN A 357 1.32 4.28 -19.21
N GLU A 358 1.10 3.88 -17.96
CA GLU A 358 -0.21 3.72 -17.34
C GLU A 358 -0.44 4.78 -16.25
N THR A 359 -1.59 4.73 -15.59
CA THR A 359 -1.83 5.57 -14.40
C THR A 359 -0.96 5.06 -13.26
N LEU A 360 -0.31 5.97 -12.54
CA LEU A 360 0.37 5.68 -11.28
C LEU A 360 -0.63 5.91 -10.13
N LYS A 361 -0.79 4.92 -9.25
CA LYS A 361 -1.66 5.00 -8.05
C LYS A 361 -0.83 4.66 -6.82
N PHE A 362 -0.79 5.54 -5.84
CA PHE A 362 -0.04 5.32 -4.60
C PHE A 362 -0.72 6.00 -3.41
N LEU A 363 -0.33 5.58 -2.21
CA LEU A 363 -0.76 6.16 -0.95
C LEU A 363 0.34 7.05 -0.39
N GLU A 364 -0.03 8.22 0.11
CA GLU A 364 0.74 9.06 1.03
C GLU A 364 0.12 8.83 2.43
N ILE A 365 0.88 8.36 3.41
CA ILE A 365 0.39 8.02 4.77
C ILE A 365 1.25 8.73 5.81
N PHE A 366 0.60 9.32 6.81
CA PHE A 366 1.26 10.15 7.81
C PHE A 366 0.84 9.72 9.21
N LYS A 367 1.77 9.71 10.17
CA LYS A 367 1.45 9.57 11.59
C LYS A 367 0.93 10.91 12.14
N SER A 368 -0.26 11.29 11.67
CA SER A 368 -0.90 12.59 11.94
C SER A 368 -2.42 12.43 11.98
N SER A 369 -3.11 13.33 12.68
CA SER A 369 -4.58 13.39 12.70
C SER A 369 -5.16 14.12 11.47
N TYR A 370 -4.33 14.82 10.70
CA TYR A 370 -4.74 15.61 9.54
C TYR A 370 -3.67 15.58 8.43
N TYR A 371 -4.15 15.68 7.19
CA TYR A 371 -3.29 15.88 6.02
C TYR A 371 -2.90 17.37 5.90
N ALA A 372 -1.63 17.65 5.63
CA ALA A 372 -1.18 19.00 5.30
C ALA A 372 0.06 18.97 4.42
N ASP A 373 0.10 19.85 3.43
CA ASP A 373 1.25 20.07 2.55
C ASP A 373 1.45 21.57 2.25
N ILE A 374 2.68 21.94 1.94
CA ILE A 374 3.03 23.26 1.42
C ILE A 374 3.53 23.09 -0.02
N SER A 375 2.80 23.67 -0.98
CA SER A 375 3.19 23.69 -2.39
C SER A 375 4.22 24.78 -2.64
N LEU A 376 5.33 24.42 -3.28
CA LEU A 376 6.36 25.39 -3.67
C LEU A 376 5.78 26.44 -4.62
N LYS A 377 4.97 26.02 -5.61
CA LYS A 377 4.36 26.92 -6.59
C LYS A 377 3.41 27.91 -5.92
N GLN A 378 2.59 27.46 -4.98
CA GLN A 378 1.69 28.33 -4.22
C GLN A 378 2.46 29.28 -3.30
N TRP A 379 3.48 28.80 -2.60
CA TRP A 379 4.29 29.65 -1.74
C TRP A 379 4.95 30.78 -2.55
N LEU A 380 5.63 30.43 -3.63
CA LEU A 380 6.27 31.42 -4.51
C LEU A 380 5.25 32.34 -5.18
N SER A 381 4.02 31.91 -5.48
CA SER A 381 3.02 32.81 -6.07
C SER A 381 2.52 33.87 -5.07
N LEU A 382 2.57 33.59 -3.77
CA LEU A 382 2.16 34.52 -2.70
C LEU A 382 3.30 35.37 -2.15
N THR A 383 4.56 34.98 -2.35
CA THR A 383 5.74 35.76 -1.93
C THR A 383 5.92 37.05 -2.77
N PRO A 384 6.32 38.19 -2.17
CA PRO A 384 6.65 39.40 -2.92
C PRO A 384 7.63 39.14 -4.08
N GLU A 385 7.38 39.78 -5.22
CA GLU A 385 8.16 39.53 -6.45
C GLU A 385 9.65 39.84 -6.27
N GLN A 386 9.97 40.98 -5.65
CA GLN A 386 11.36 41.37 -5.40
C GLN A 386 12.12 40.29 -4.62
N LEU A 387 11.51 39.71 -3.58
CA LEU A 387 12.15 38.64 -2.81
C LEU A 387 12.45 37.42 -3.68
N ILE A 388 11.57 37.04 -4.61
CA ILE A 388 11.82 35.89 -5.50
C ILE A 388 12.96 36.21 -6.47
N GLN A 389 13.00 37.43 -7.00
CA GLN A 389 14.07 37.89 -7.88
C GLN A 389 15.42 37.83 -7.16
N ASP A 390 15.49 38.35 -5.93
CA ASP A 390 16.69 38.36 -5.10
C ASP A 390 17.18 36.95 -4.74
N HIS A 391 16.27 35.98 -4.57
CA HIS A 391 16.63 34.60 -4.21
C HIS A 391 17.02 33.71 -5.39
N LEU A 392 16.30 33.82 -6.52
CA LEU A 392 16.39 32.86 -7.62
C LEU A 392 16.94 33.45 -8.92
N ASN A 393 17.14 34.77 -8.98
CA ASN A 393 17.51 35.49 -10.21
C ASN A 393 16.52 35.24 -11.37
N LEU A 394 15.26 34.91 -11.06
CA LEU A 394 14.22 34.65 -12.05
C LEU A 394 13.42 35.93 -12.33
N ASN A 395 13.14 36.19 -13.60
CA ASN A 395 12.49 37.43 -14.03
C ASN A 395 10.98 37.48 -13.71
N SER A 396 10.37 38.62 -13.98
CA SER A 396 8.94 38.88 -13.79
C SER A 396 8.02 37.96 -14.61
N ASN A 397 8.50 37.37 -15.71
CA ASN A 397 7.72 36.36 -16.47
C ASN A 397 7.58 35.05 -15.70
N PHE A 398 8.60 34.64 -14.93
CA PHE A 398 8.48 33.49 -14.03
C PHE A 398 7.37 33.71 -13.01
N LYS A 399 7.35 34.88 -12.35
CA LYS A 399 6.31 35.23 -11.37
C LYS A 399 4.90 35.15 -11.96
N LYS A 400 4.71 35.67 -13.17
CA LYS A 400 3.43 35.64 -13.90
C LYS A 400 2.97 34.21 -14.26
N SER A 401 3.88 33.24 -14.32
CA SER A 401 3.55 31.84 -14.61
C SER A 401 3.01 31.06 -13.39
N LEU A 402 3.13 31.62 -12.19
CA LEU A 402 2.72 30.96 -10.95
C LEU A 402 1.22 31.10 -10.68
N ASN A 403 0.65 30.17 -9.92
CA ASN A 403 -0.76 30.18 -9.54
C ASN A 403 -0.89 30.31 -8.01
N LYS A 404 -1.80 31.18 -7.54
CA LYS A 404 -2.15 31.35 -6.12
C LYS A 404 -2.94 30.17 -5.58
N GLU A 405 -3.69 29.49 -6.43
CA GLU A 405 -4.38 28.26 -6.07
C GLU A 405 -3.44 27.06 -6.20
N LYS A 406 -3.39 26.25 -5.14
CA LYS A 406 -2.60 25.02 -5.11
C LYS A 406 -3.07 24.07 -6.20
N THR A 407 -2.13 23.50 -6.96
CA THR A 407 -2.41 22.50 -8.00
C THR A 407 -1.54 21.27 -7.74
N PRO A 408 -1.94 20.40 -6.80
CA PRO A 408 -1.14 19.25 -6.37
C PRO A 408 -0.69 18.31 -7.49
N ILE A 409 -1.43 18.28 -8.61
CA ILE A 409 -1.13 17.41 -9.76
C ILE A 409 -1.09 18.25 -11.05
N ILE A 410 0.05 18.22 -11.74
CA ILE A 410 0.33 19.01 -12.96
C ILE A 410 0.72 18.17 -14.18
#